data_AF-A0AAP2GSB3-F1
#
_entry.id   AF-A0AAP2GSB3-F1
#
_cell.length_a   1.000
_cell.length_b   1.000
_cell.length_c   1.000
_cell.angle_alpha   90.00
_cell.angle_beta   90.00
_cell.angle_gamma   90.00
#
_symmetry.space_group_name_H-M   'P 1'
#
loop_
_entity.id
_entity.type
_entity.pdbx_description
1 polymer ?
#
loop_
_entity_poly.entity_id
_entity_poly.type
_entity_poly.pdbx_seq_one_letter_code
_entity_poly.pdbx_strand_id
1 'polypeptide(L)'
;MQVQVEQQFNYANSPEEIAKALFHSKEHGNVVGICAISLGPSMIMTAVEDILEIKNDLLIVLKETDLLGMKLPEEQIMLSEIVRVLPFRTQFDDPFHVKLRETGSSTAA
;
A
#
# COMPACT_ATOMS: atom_id res chain seq x y z
N MET A 1 -1.85 29.43 17.82
CA MET A 1 -1.95 28.11 18.49
C MET A 1 -1.26 27.11 17.57
N GLN A 2 -0.02 26.73 17.85
CA GLN A 2 0.64 25.65 17.10
C GLN A 2 0.14 24.34 17.71
N VAL A 3 -0.70 23.63 16.97
CA VAL A 3 -1.05 22.25 17.33
C VAL A 3 0.09 21.38 16.82
N GLN A 4 1.10 21.14 17.66
CA GLN A 4 2.00 20.02 17.45
C GLN A 4 1.23 18.76 17.81
N VAL A 5 0.54 18.18 16.82
CA VAL A 5 0.12 16.79 16.92
C VAL A 5 1.35 15.96 16.55
N GLU A 6 2.15 15.57 17.53
CA GLU A 6 3.05 14.43 17.35
C GLU A 6 2.18 13.18 17.23
N GLN A 7 1.61 12.95 16.05
CA GLN A 7 1.07 11.63 15.73
C GLN A 7 2.28 10.70 15.72
N GLN A 8 2.43 9.88 16.76
CA GLN A 8 3.31 8.72 16.72
C GLN A 8 2.77 7.79 15.64
N PHE A 9 3.29 7.96 14.43
CA PHE A 9 3.06 7.03 13.35
C PHE A 9 3.79 5.74 13.71
N ASN A 10 3.03 4.65 13.81
CA ASN A 10 3.57 3.31 14.06
C ASN A 10 4.20 2.77 12.78
N TYR A 11 5.38 3.29 12.44
CA TYR A 11 6.17 2.79 11.33
C TYR A 11 6.68 1.39 11.62
N ALA A 12 6.54 0.51 10.63
CA ALA A 12 7.31 -0.71 10.53
C ALA A 12 8.69 -0.37 9.94
N ASN A 13 9.75 -0.62 10.70
CA ASN A 13 11.12 -0.26 10.30
C ASN A 13 12.09 -1.46 10.31
N SER A 14 11.72 -2.58 10.94
CA SER A 14 12.50 -3.81 10.82
C SER A 14 12.03 -4.64 9.61
N PRO A 15 12.90 -5.45 8.98
CA PRO A 15 12.51 -6.30 7.87
C PRO A 15 11.30 -7.20 8.17
N GLU A 16 11.23 -7.75 9.39
CA GLU A 16 10.13 -8.61 9.84
C GLU A 16 8.80 -7.82 9.97
N GLU A 17 8.84 -6.62 10.55
CA GLU A 17 7.67 -5.75 10.66
C GLU A 17 7.18 -5.27 9.30
N ILE A 18 8.12 -4.90 8.41
CA ILE A 18 7.82 -4.47 7.05
C ILE A 18 7.14 -5.60 6.30
N ALA A 19 7.73 -6.80 6.29
CA ALA A 19 7.15 -7.97 5.65
C ALA A 19 5.75 -8.25 6.19
N LYS A 20 5.58 -8.26 7.52
CA LYS A 20 4.27 -8.48 8.15
C LYS A 20 3.22 -7.45 7.72
N ALA A 21 3.58 -6.17 7.64
CA ALA A 21 2.67 -5.12 7.20
C ALA A 21 2.26 -5.29 5.72
N LEU A 22 3.21 -5.68 4.86
CA LEU A 22 2.95 -5.92 3.44
C LEU A 22 2.09 -7.16 3.20
N PHE A 23 2.34 -8.26 3.92
CA PHE A 23 1.47 -9.44 3.89
C PHE A 23 0.05 -9.10 4.35
N HIS A 24 -0.09 -8.33 5.43
CA HIS A 24 -1.41 -7.90 5.89
C HIS A 24 -2.13 -7.05 4.82
N SER A 25 -1.43 -6.14 4.15
CA SER A 25 -1.98 -5.36 3.04
C SER A 25 -2.45 -6.25 1.89
N LYS A 26 -1.64 -7.22 1.48
CA LYS A 26 -1.98 -8.21 0.44
C LYS A 26 -3.26 -8.98 0.80
N GLU A 27 -3.35 -9.48 2.03
CA GLU A 27 -4.47 -10.32 2.49
C GLU A 27 -5.79 -9.56 2.58
N HIS A 28 -5.74 -8.29 3.00
CA HIS A 28 -6.94 -7.52 3.37
C HIS A 28 -7.26 -6.37 2.40
N GLY A 29 -6.38 -6.11 1.43
CA GLY A 29 -6.48 -4.97 0.51
C GLY A 29 -6.33 -3.63 1.23
N ASN A 30 -5.58 -3.57 2.33
CA ASN A 30 -5.41 -2.34 3.10
C ASN A 30 -4.34 -1.42 2.49
N VAL A 31 -4.54 -0.12 2.64
CA VAL A 31 -3.56 0.89 2.24
C VAL A 31 -2.29 0.76 3.07
N VAL A 32 -1.14 0.92 2.41
CA VAL A 32 0.19 1.02 2.99
C VAL A 32 0.90 2.25 2.42
N GLY A 33 1.58 2.98 3.30
CA GLY A 33 2.56 3.98 2.94
C GLY A 33 3.93 3.33 2.81
N ILE A 34 4.56 3.38 1.64
CA ILE A 34 5.85 2.73 1.36
C ILE A 34 6.90 3.80 1.09
N CYS A 35 8.04 3.71 1.76
CA CYS A 35 9.27 4.39 1.38
C CYS A 35 10.28 3.34 0.91
N ALA A 36 10.73 3.44 -0.33
CA ALA A 36 11.73 2.56 -0.91
C ALA A 36 12.81 3.37 -1.64
N ILE A 37 14.02 2.82 -1.73
CA ILE A 37 15.15 3.48 -2.38
C ILE A 37 14.81 3.80 -3.86
N SER A 38 14.19 2.86 -4.56
CA SER A 38 13.83 2.98 -5.97
C SER A 38 12.74 4.03 -6.25
N LEU A 39 11.86 4.29 -5.27
CA LEU A 39 10.80 5.30 -5.35
C LEU A 39 11.28 6.74 -5.04
N GLY A 40 12.51 6.89 -4.57
CA GLY A 40 13.08 8.19 -4.20
C GLY A 40 12.66 8.68 -2.80
N PRO A 41 12.70 10.01 -2.53
CA PRO A 41 12.55 10.54 -1.17
C PRO A 41 11.10 10.58 -0.67
N SER A 42 10.13 10.27 -1.52
CA SER A 42 8.70 10.39 -1.23
C SER A 42 8.11 9.09 -0.72
N MET A 43 7.09 9.19 0.12
CA MET A 43 6.25 8.04 0.47
C MET A 43 5.15 7.90 -0.57
N ILE A 44 4.91 6.68 -1.04
CA ILE A 44 3.77 6.35 -1.89
C ILE A 44 2.70 5.66 -1.05
N MET A 45 1.43 6.01 -1.27
CA MET A 45 0.29 5.38 -0.61
C MET A 45 -0.45 4.51 -1.63
N THR A 46 -0.42 3.21 -1.42
CA THR A 46 -1.03 2.22 -2.33
C THR A 46 -1.41 0.96 -1.55
N ALA A 47 -1.73 -0.15 -2.21
CA ALA A 47 -1.87 -1.47 -1.59
C ALA A 47 -0.98 -2.50 -2.29
N VAL A 48 -0.72 -3.59 -1.59
CA VAL A 48 0.03 -4.73 -2.16
C VAL A 48 -0.94 -5.59 -2.98
N GLU A 49 -0.60 -5.82 -4.24
CA GLU A 49 -1.28 -6.74 -5.15
C GLU A 49 -0.83 -8.18 -4.90
N ASP A 50 0.49 -8.41 -4.90
CA ASP A 50 1.06 -9.73 -4.74
C ASP A 50 2.45 -9.67 -4.08
N ILE A 51 2.90 -10.82 -3.57
CA ILE A 51 4.23 -11.00 -2.99
C ILE A 51 4.78 -12.31 -3.53
N LEU A 52 5.92 -12.24 -4.22
CA LEU A 52 6.57 -13.36 -4.88
C LEU A 52 7.94 -13.61 -4.26
N GLU A 53 8.30 -14.88 -4.04
CA GLU A 53 9.64 -15.24 -3.58
C GLU A 53 10.61 -15.32 -4.77
N ILE A 54 11.69 -14.55 -4.74
CA ILE A 54 12.72 -14.52 -5.78
C ILE A 54 14.09 -14.80 -5.15
N LYS A 55 14.57 -16.03 -5.35
CA LYS A 55 15.82 -16.54 -4.77
C LYS A 55 15.79 -16.46 -3.24
N ASN A 56 16.32 -15.38 -2.65
CA ASN A 56 16.48 -15.18 -1.21
C ASN A 56 15.86 -13.84 -0.76
N ASP A 57 14.97 -13.26 -1.56
CA ASP A 57 14.27 -12.01 -1.27
C ASP A 57 12.79 -12.11 -1.68
N LEU A 58 12.00 -11.12 -1.31
CA LEU A 58 10.59 -10.99 -1.71
C LEU A 58 10.44 -9.85 -2.70
N LEU A 59 9.83 -10.13 -3.85
CA LEU A 59 9.33 -9.11 -4.75
C LEU A 59 7.93 -8.70 -4.33
N ILE A 60 7.76 -7.42 -4.01
CA ILE A 60 6.51 -6.81 -3.61
C ILE A 60 5.89 -6.18 -4.85
N VAL A 61 4.72 -6.67 -5.25
CA VAL A 61 3.93 -6.13 -6.36
C VAL A 61 2.86 -5.22 -5.78
N LEU A 62 2.85 -3.96 -6.20
CA LEU A 62 1.91 -2.92 -5.76
C LEU A 62 0.75 -2.80 -6.76
N LYS A 63 -0.36 -2.21 -6.31
CA LYS A 63 -1.40 -1.74 -7.23
C LYS A 63 -0.81 -0.72 -8.21
N GLU A 64 -1.32 -0.69 -9.45
CA GLU A 64 -0.83 0.21 -10.50
C GLU A 64 -0.96 1.70 -10.15
N THR A 65 -1.84 2.05 -9.20
CA THR A 65 -2.12 3.44 -8.82
C THR A 65 -1.96 3.72 -7.34
N ASP A 66 -1.81 5.00 -7.02
CA ASP A 66 -1.99 5.52 -5.66
C ASP A 66 -3.47 5.75 -5.31
N LEU A 67 -3.71 6.32 -4.14
CA LEU A 67 -5.06 6.67 -3.65
C LEU A 67 -5.79 7.73 -4.49
N LEU A 68 -5.08 8.49 -5.32
CA LEU A 68 -5.63 9.50 -6.21
C LEU A 68 -5.91 8.93 -7.62
N GLY A 69 -5.61 7.64 -7.84
CA GLY A 69 -5.70 7.02 -9.15
C GLY A 69 -4.54 7.40 -10.08
N MET A 70 -3.47 8.00 -9.56
CA MET A 70 -2.26 8.32 -10.32
C MET A 70 -1.40 7.08 -10.46
N LYS A 71 -0.86 6.82 -11.64
CA LYS A 71 0.02 5.67 -11.87
C LYS A 71 1.29 5.76 -11.03
N LEU A 72 1.69 4.63 -10.48
CA LEU A 72 2.97 4.52 -9.78
C LEU A 72 4.13 4.57 -10.77
N PRO A 73 5.27 5.17 -10.40
CA PRO A 73 6.48 5.15 -11.22
C PRO A 73 7.08 3.75 -11.32
N GLU A 74 6.87 2.92 -10.30
CA GLU A 74 7.33 1.54 -10.22
C GLU A 74 6.35 0.72 -9.37
N GLU A 75 5.95 -0.44 -9.89
CA GLU A 75 4.94 -1.32 -9.29
C GLU A 75 5.58 -2.54 -8.63
N GLN A 76 6.87 -2.78 -8.84
CA GLN A 76 7.58 -3.97 -8.39
C GLN A 76 8.84 -3.55 -7.65
N ILE A 77 8.92 -3.88 -6.37
CA ILE A 77 9.99 -3.43 -5.48
C ILE A 77 10.48 -4.61 -4.66
N MET A 78 11.79 -4.78 -4.54
CA MET A 78 12.32 -5.81 -3.64
C MET A 78 12.11 -5.39 -2.18
N LEU A 79 11.79 -6.33 -1.29
CA LEU A 79 11.64 -6.06 0.13
C LEU A 79 12.90 -5.41 0.72
N SER A 80 14.09 -5.82 0.24
CA SER A 80 15.37 -5.23 0.64
C SER A 80 15.55 -3.75 0.26
N GLU A 81 14.76 -3.22 -0.67
CA GLU A 81 14.77 -1.80 -1.05
C GLU A 81 13.82 -0.96 -0.20
N ILE A 82 12.90 -1.59 0.52
CA ILE A 82 11.89 -0.93 1.36
C ILE A 82 12.53 -0.53 2.68
N VAL A 83 12.58 0.78 2.93
CA VAL A 83 13.20 1.38 4.12
C VAL A 83 12.24 1.38 5.30
N ARG A 84 10.96 1.64 5.05
CA ARG A 84 9.90 1.68 6.07
C ARG A 84 8.53 1.56 5.45
N VAL A 85 7.58 1.05 6.24
CA VAL A 85 6.16 0.96 5.87
C VAL A 85 5.30 1.59 6.96
N LEU A 86 4.25 2.29 6.54
CA LEU A 86 3.19 2.79 7.40
C LEU A 86 1.89 2.06 7.07
N PRO A 87 1.43 1.10 7.90
CA PRO A 87 0.19 0.39 7.65
C PRO A 87 -1.03 1.24 8.00
N PHE A 88 -2.07 1.18 7.17
CA PHE A 88 -3.37 1.80 7.45
C PHE A 88 -4.46 0.74 7.58
N ARG A 89 -5.55 1.10 8.26
CA ARG A 89 -6.75 0.26 8.38
C ARG A 89 -7.75 0.49 7.25
N THR A 90 -7.57 1.53 6.45
CA THR A 90 -8.43 1.86 5.30
C THR A 90 -8.21 0.83 4.20
N GLN A 91 -9.28 0.41 3.52
CA GLN A 91 -9.16 -0.41 2.32
C GLN A 91 -8.76 0.47 1.13
N PHE A 92 -7.99 -0.10 0.22
CA PHE A 92 -7.69 0.52 -1.05
C PHE A 92 -8.90 0.34 -1.96
N ASP A 93 -9.72 1.39 -2.05
CA ASP A 93 -10.76 1.46 -3.07
C ASP A 93 -10.13 2.04 -4.34
N ASP A 94 -10.04 1.21 -5.38
CA ASP A 94 -9.70 1.69 -6.71
C ASP A 94 -10.83 2.64 -7.17
N PRO A 95 -10.55 3.94 -7.42
CA PRO A 95 -11.56 4.91 -7.82
C PRO A 95 -12.27 4.53 -9.14
N PHE A 96 -11.69 3.67 -9.96
CA PHE A 96 -12.34 3.14 -11.16
C PHE A 96 -13.33 1.99 -10.88
N HIS A 97 -13.13 1.23 -9.80
CA HIS A 97 -14.01 0.12 -9.40
C HIS A 97 -15.25 0.55 -8.60
N VAL A 98 -15.24 1.75 -8.00
CA VAL A 98 -16.40 2.28 -7.25
C VAL A 98 -17.64 2.43 -8.15
N LYS A 99 -17.47 2.74 -9.45
CA LYS A 99 -18.58 2.95 -10.39
C LYS A 99 -19.42 1.69 -10.69
N LEU A 100 -18.87 0.49 -10.46
CA LEU A 100 -19.60 -0.77 -10.67
C LEU A 100 -20.41 -1.21 -9.44
N ARG A 101 -20.02 -0.78 -8.22
CA ARG A 101 -20.77 -1.09 -6.99
C ARG A 101 -22.09 -0.30 -6.90
N GLU A 102 -22.13 0.92 -7.44
CA GLU A 102 -23.33 1.78 -7.41
C GLU A 102 -24.36 1.43 -8.50
N THR A 103 -23.98 0.68 -9.53
CA THR A 103 -24.88 0.31 -10.65
C THR A 103 -25.47 -1.10 -10.53
N GLY A 104 -25.08 -1.87 -9.51
CA GLY A 104 -25.53 -3.26 -9.31
C GLY A 104 -26.71 -3.47 -8.34
N SER A 105 -27.25 -2.43 -7.71
CA SER A 105 -28.28 -2.54 -6.66
C SER A 105 -29.63 -1.92 -7.04
N SER A 106 -30.08 -2.13 -8.28
CA SER A 106 -31.49 -1.93 -8.64
C SER A 106 -31.99 -3.06 -9.53
N THR A 107 -32.40 -4.15 -8.89
CA THR A 107 -33.47 -5.05 -9.36
C THR A 107 -33.86 -5.96 -8.19
N ALA A 108 -34.87 -5.55 -7.42
CA ALA A 108 -35.83 -6.46 -6.77
C ALA A 108 -36.82 -5.66 -5.89
N ALA A 109 -37.95 -5.28 -6.49
CA ALA A 109 -39.31 -5.33 -5.92
C ALA A 109 -40.30 -4.80 -6.95
#